data_AF-A0A6C2C8Q0-F1
#
_entry.id   AF-A0A6C2C8Q0-F1
#
_cell.length_a   1.000
_cell.length_b   1.000
_cell.length_c   1.000
_cell.angle_alpha   90.00
_cell.angle_beta   90.00
_cell.angle_gamma   90.00
#
_symmetry.space_group_name_H-M   'P 1'
#
loop_
_entity.id
_entity.type
_entity.pdbx_description
1 polymer ?
#
loop_
_entity_poly.entity_id
_entity_poly.type
_entity_poly.pdbx_seq_one_letter_code
_entity_poly.pdbx_strand_id
1 'polypeptide(L)'
;MSLSGYNGHSYAVSVGAGPTYQVFDSTNDPTHASPIVPTVTASGSDTTLGFAGVSLTLTGTANAGDTFSVSNVASTFDVIGNFVSALSSGNKAVTQFGGRQAIAGMDAAQDSISRVQSGVGSRMVEVETQESVNGDLALQYDETLSRLEDADYAKVVSDLTQQKLFLEAAQQSFLKVSNLSLFNFLN
;
A
#
# COMPACT_ATOMS: atom_id res chain seq x y z
N MET A 1 -24.81 8.55 -12.80
CA MET A 1 -23.87 9.61 -12.43
C MET A 1 -22.50 8.99 -12.22
N SER A 2 -21.55 9.24 -13.11
CA SER A 2 -20.13 8.93 -12.90
C SER A 2 -19.35 10.25 -12.84
N LEU A 3 -18.31 10.27 -12.01
CA LEU A 3 -17.44 11.43 -11.78
C LEU A 3 -15.99 11.03 -12.10
N SER A 4 -15.30 11.81 -12.92
CA SER A 4 -13.86 11.62 -13.20
C SER A 4 -13.13 12.96 -13.11
N GLY A 5 -11.92 12.98 -12.55
CA GLY A 5 -11.09 14.20 -12.42
C GLY A 5 -11.40 15.10 -11.21
N TYR A 6 -11.86 14.56 -10.09
CA TYR A 6 -12.22 15.34 -8.89
C TYR A 6 -11.05 16.18 -8.33
N ASN A 7 -11.31 17.46 -8.03
CA ASN A 7 -10.30 18.44 -7.60
C ASN A 7 -10.48 18.98 -6.16
N GLY A 8 -11.37 18.40 -5.35
CA GLY A 8 -11.56 18.83 -3.95
C GLY A 8 -12.70 19.83 -3.73
N HIS A 9 -13.33 20.32 -4.79
CA HIS A 9 -14.40 21.33 -4.73
C HIS A 9 -15.80 20.72 -4.78
N SER A 10 -16.76 21.42 -4.18
CA SER A 10 -18.18 21.16 -4.27
C SER A 10 -18.78 22.03 -5.39
N TYR A 11 -19.56 21.43 -6.28
CA TYR A 11 -20.22 22.09 -7.38
C TYR A 11 -21.73 21.91 -7.32
N ALA A 12 -22.49 22.96 -7.62
CA ALA A 12 -23.92 22.88 -7.85
C ALA A 12 -24.19 23.01 -9.35
N VAL A 13 -25.03 22.14 -9.88
CA VAL A 13 -25.51 22.18 -11.27
C VAL A 13 -26.98 22.56 -11.24
N SER A 14 -27.34 23.60 -11.99
CA SER A 14 -28.73 24.01 -12.21
C SER A 14 -29.12 23.79 -13.66
N VAL A 15 -30.31 23.21 -13.87
CA VAL A 15 -30.89 22.99 -15.19
C VAL A 15 -31.89 24.10 -15.48
N GLY A 16 -31.59 24.92 -16.49
CA GLY A 16 -32.43 26.02 -16.94
C GLY A 16 -33.58 25.59 -17.85
N ALA A 17 -34.28 26.56 -18.44
CA ALA A 17 -35.28 26.29 -19.47
C ALA A 17 -34.58 25.84 -20.78
N GLY A 18 -35.03 24.71 -21.35
CA GLY A 18 -34.30 24.02 -22.42
C GLY A 18 -33.08 23.24 -21.90
N PRO A 19 -32.22 22.64 -22.76
CA PRO A 19 -31.03 21.91 -22.32
C PRO A 19 -29.88 22.88 -21.95
N THR A 20 -30.18 23.87 -21.10
CA THR A 20 -29.19 24.82 -20.60
C THR A 20 -28.73 24.40 -19.21
N TYR A 21 -27.42 24.25 -19.03
CA TYR A 21 -26.82 23.83 -17.77
C TYR A 21 -25.91 24.93 -17.24
N GLN A 22 -26.08 25.28 -15.98
CA GLN A 22 -25.19 26.18 -15.26
C GLN A 22 -24.53 25.41 -14.14
N VAL A 23 -23.21 25.59 -13.98
CA VAL A 23 -22.45 24.98 -12.90
C VAL A 23 -21.89 26.09 -12.03
N PHE A 24 -21.87 25.90 -10.73
CA PHE A 24 -21.33 26.85 -9.77
C PHE A 24 -20.35 26.14 -8.86
N ASP A 25 -19.18 26.72 -8.63
CA ASP A 25 -18.27 26.25 -7.60
C ASP A 25 -18.77 26.74 -6.23
N SER A 26 -19.42 25.86 -5.50
CA SER A 26 -19.98 26.14 -4.17
C SER A 26 -18.90 26.20 -3.07
N THR A 27 -17.66 25.76 -3.36
CA THR A 27 -16.52 25.92 -2.46
C THR A 27 -15.98 27.36 -2.51
N ASN A 28 -15.92 27.94 -3.71
CA ASN A 28 -15.35 29.27 -3.92
C ASN A 28 -16.42 30.39 -3.98
N ASP A 29 -17.63 30.07 -4.41
CA ASP A 29 -18.78 30.98 -4.49
C ASP A 29 -20.03 30.32 -3.85
N PRO A 30 -20.18 30.41 -2.52
CA PRO A 30 -21.32 29.84 -1.79
C PRO A 30 -22.67 30.49 -2.13
N THR A 31 -22.65 31.64 -2.82
CA THR A 31 -23.85 32.42 -3.19
C THR A 31 -24.32 32.16 -4.62
N HIS A 32 -23.57 31.35 -5.38
CA HIS A 32 -23.89 31.01 -6.77
C HIS A 32 -24.08 32.26 -7.64
N ALA A 33 -23.27 33.29 -7.40
CA ALA A 33 -23.34 34.56 -8.12
C ALA A 33 -22.68 34.48 -9.51
N SER A 34 -21.68 33.62 -9.68
CA SER A 34 -20.90 33.48 -10.92
C SER A 34 -20.92 32.03 -11.43
N PRO A 35 -21.68 31.74 -12.51
CA PRO A 35 -21.67 30.41 -13.10
C PRO A 35 -20.39 30.13 -13.90
N ILE A 36 -19.87 28.93 -13.74
CA ILE A 36 -18.93 28.27 -14.64
C ILE A 36 -19.74 27.71 -15.82
N VAL A 37 -19.35 28.06 -17.03
CA VAL A 37 -19.98 27.51 -18.25
C VAL A 37 -19.43 26.10 -18.48
N PRO A 38 -20.25 25.03 -18.36
CA PRO A 38 -19.79 23.68 -18.66
C PRO A 38 -19.73 23.44 -20.17
N THR A 39 -18.79 22.61 -20.60
CA THR A 39 -18.87 21.96 -21.91
C THR A 39 -19.92 20.86 -21.83
N VAL A 40 -20.93 20.92 -22.70
CA VAL A 40 -22.04 19.95 -22.71
C VAL A 40 -21.91 19.05 -23.92
N THR A 41 -21.83 17.75 -23.69
CA THR A 41 -21.89 16.73 -24.75
C THR A 41 -23.07 15.81 -24.47
N ALA A 42 -24.06 15.80 -25.36
CA ALA A 42 -25.20 14.90 -25.27
C ALA A 42 -24.98 13.65 -26.13
N SER A 43 -25.35 12.49 -25.61
CA SER A 43 -25.36 11.21 -26.34
C SER A 43 -26.62 10.44 -25.98
N GLY A 44 -27.64 10.51 -26.83
CA GLY A 44 -28.94 9.89 -26.56
C GLY A 44 -29.68 10.56 -25.40
N SER A 45 -30.15 9.77 -24.43
CA SER A 45 -30.81 10.26 -23.21
C SER A 45 -29.84 10.79 -22.16
N ASP A 46 -28.53 10.69 -22.39
CA ASP A 46 -27.52 10.99 -21.39
C ASP A 46 -26.75 12.27 -21.76
N THR A 47 -26.46 13.08 -20.75
CA THR A 47 -25.75 14.35 -20.89
C THR A 47 -24.48 14.33 -20.07
N THR A 48 -23.33 14.60 -20.68
CA THR A 48 -22.06 14.77 -19.97
C THR A 48 -21.70 16.26 -19.89
N LEU A 49 -21.44 16.73 -18.67
CA LEU A 49 -21.00 18.08 -18.34
C LEU A 49 -19.52 18.05 -17.95
N GLY A 50 -18.68 18.79 -18.67
CA GLY A 50 -17.27 18.98 -18.35
C GLY A 50 -17.01 20.40 -17.83
N PHE A 51 -16.46 20.54 -16.62
CA PHE A 51 -16.15 21.83 -16.00
C PHE A 51 -15.00 21.69 -15.00
N ALA A 52 -14.13 22.71 -14.90
CA ALA A 52 -13.04 22.76 -13.90
C ALA A 52 -12.17 21.48 -13.80
N GLY A 53 -11.98 20.75 -14.90
CA GLY A 53 -11.23 19.47 -14.94
C GLY A 53 -12.04 18.23 -14.50
N VAL A 54 -13.29 18.43 -14.12
CA VAL A 54 -14.26 17.41 -13.69
C VAL A 54 -15.20 17.06 -14.83
N SER A 55 -15.54 15.77 -14.98
CA SER A 55 -16.59 15.30 -15.90
C SER A 55 -17.73 14.63 -15.14
N LEU A 56 -18.96 15.06 -15.42
CA LEU A 56 -20.20 14.62 -14.80
C LEU A 56 -21.15 14.06 -15.87
N THR A 57 -21.48 12.77 -15.80
CA THR A 57 -22.49 12.17 -16.70
C THR A 57 -23.85 12.04 -16.01
N LEU A 58 -24.83 12.81 -16.47
CA LEU A 58 -26.25 12.73 -16.14
C LEU A 58 -26.92 11.69 -17.04
N THR A 59 -27.61 10.72 -16.45
CA THR A 59 -28.32 9.67 -17.19
C THR A 59 -29.82 9.94 -17.11
N GLY A 60 -30.50 10.02 -18.27
CA GLY A 60 -31.91 10.39 -18.37
C GLY A 60 -32.15 11.89 -18.65
N THR A 61 -33.39 12.25 -18.97
CA THR A 61 -33.79 13.63 -19.28
C THR A 61 -34.01 14.45 -18.01
N ALA A 62 -33.12 15.43 -17.77
CA ALA A 62 -33.32 16.43 -16.72
C ALA A 62 -34.39 17.45 -17.12
N ASN A 63 -35.22 17.87 -16.16
CA ASN A 63 -36.24 18.89 -16.36
C ASN A 63 -35.73 20.26 -15.92
N ALA A 64 -36.31 21.32 -16.49
CA ALA A 64 -36.03 22.69 -16.07
C ALA A 64 -36.40 22.86 -14.58
N GLY A 65 -35.45 23.39 -13.80
CA GLY A 65 -35.57 23.52 -12.35
C GLY A 65 -34.89 22.40 -11.55
N ASP A 66 -34.39 21.34 -12.19
CA ASP A 66 -33.60 20.32 -11.50
C ASP A 66 -32.27 20.91 -11.01
N THR A 67 -31.85 20.48 -9.82
CA THR A 67 -30.56 20.85 -9.24
C THR A 67 -29.80 19.60 -8.81
N PHE A 68 -28.50 19.56 -9.10
CA PHE A 68 -27.61 18.48 -8.70
C PHE A 68 -26.44 19.03 -7.92
N SER A 69 -26.06 18.39 -6.82
CA SER A 69 -24.84 18.73 -6.08
C SER A 69 -23.79 17.66 -6.32
N VAL A 70 -22.60 18.10 -6.69
CA VAL A 70 -21.38 17.30 -6.79
C VAL A 70 -20.51 17.73 -5.63
N SER A 71 -20.11 16.83 -4.74
CA SER A 71 -19.20 17.17 -3.64
C SER A 71 -18.14 16.09 -3.51
N ASN A 72 -17.26 16.25 -2.52
CA ASN A 72 -16.42 15.18 -2.01
C ASN A 72 -17.19 13.87 -1.92
N VAL A 73 -16.47 12.76 -2.12
CA VAL A 73 -17.01 11.42 -1.84
C VAL A 73 -17.56 11.47 -0.43
N ALA A 74 -18.90 11.47 -0.35
CA ALA A 74 -19.63 11.39 0.89
C ALA A 74 -19.00 10.23 1.68
N SER A 75 -18.55 10.48 2.91
CA SER A 75 -18.17 9.37 3.77
C SER A 75 -19.33 8.38 3.82
N THR A 76 -19.08 7.12 4.16
CA THR A 76 -20.17 6.14 4.29
C THR A 76 -21.28 6.64 5.23
N PHE A 77 -20.92 7.47 6.22
CA PHE A 77 -21.86 8.14 7.11
C PHE A 77 -22.66 9.27 6.45
N ASP A 78 -22.04 10.06 5.57
CA ASP A 78 -22.74 11.08 4.78
C ASP A 78 -23.70 10.43 3.78
N VAL A 79 -23.33 9.30 3.17
CA VAL A 79 -24.21 8.52 2.28
C VAL A 79 -25.48 8.08 3.03
N ILE A 80 -25.32 7.57 4.25
CA ILE A 80 -26.45 7.16 5.11
C ILE A 80 -27.25 8.40 5.55
N GLY A 81 -26.59 9.48 5.97
CA GLY A 81 -27.26 10.71 6.40
C GLY A 81 -28.08 11.38 5.30
N ASN A 82 -27.56 11.38 4.07
CA ASN A 82 -28.27 11.87 2.89
C ASN A 82 -29.48 11.00 2.56
N PHE A 83 -29.37 9.68 2.70
CA PHE A 83 -30.50 8.77 2.51
C PHE A 83 -31.59 8.97 3.57
N VAL A 84 -31.21 9.12 4.84
CA VAL A 84 -32.15 9.44 5.93
C VAL A 84 -32.86 10.76 5.65
N SER A 85 -32.13 11.79 5.22
CA SER A 85 -32.72 13.09 4.84
C SER A 85 -33.69 12.95 3.66
N ALA A 86 -33.35 12.12 2.67
CA ALA A 86 -34.21 11.81 1.53
C ALA A 86 -35.49 11.07 1.95
N LEU A 87 -35.43 10.19 2.95
CA LEU A 87 -36.60 9.52 3.55
C LEU A 87 -37.47 10.52 4.32
N SER A 88 -36.87 11.41 5.10
CA SER A 88 -37.57 12.43 5.89
C SER A 88 -38.23 13.53 5.03
N SER A 89 -37.84 13.65 3.75
CA SER A 89 -38.40 14.66 2.84
C SER A 89 -39.90 14.48 2.53
N GLY A 90 -40.44 13.26 2.70
CA GLY A 90 -41.82 12.93 2.31
C GLY A 90 -42.07 12.98 0.79
N ASN A 91 -41.05 13.25 -0.03
CA ASN A 91 -41.14 13.32 -1.48
C ASN A 91 -40.65 12.01 -2.11
N LYS A 92 -41.57 11.28 -2.75
CA LYS A 92 -41.29 9.98 -3.38
C LYS A 92 -40.12 10.01 -4.37
N ALA A 93 -40.00 11.06 -5.18
CA ALA A 93 -38.93 11.18 -6.18
C ALA A 93 -37.56 11.36 -5.50
N VAL A 94 -37.50 12.21 -4.46
CA VAL A 94 -36.30 12.45 -3.66
C VAL A 94 -35.88 11.19 -2.92
N THR A 95 -36.82 10.48 -2.30
CA THR A 95 -36.54 9.20 -1.61
C THR A 95 -36.02 8.13 -2.58
N GLN A 96 -36.62 8.01 -3.77
CA GLN A 96 -36.18 7.04 -4.77
C GLN A 96 -34.77 7.36 -5.28
N PHE A 97 -34.47 8.64 -5.51
CA PHE A 97 -33.13 9.07 -5.89
C PHE A 97 -32.11 8.81 -4.77
N GLY A 98 -32.42 9.23 -3.54
CA GLY A 98 -31.57 9.02 -2.37
C GLY A 98 -31.26 7.54 -2.12
N GLY A 99 -32.24 6.64 -2.32
CA GLY A 99 -32.02 5.20 -2.19
C GLY A 99 -31.03 4.64 -3.22
N ARG A 100 -31.10 5.09 -4.48
CA ARG A 100 -30.12 4.70 -5.50
C ARG A 100 -28.73 5.24 -5.19
N GLN A 101 -28.65 6.46 -4.67
CA GLN A 101 -27.39 7.06 -4.25
C GLN A 101 -26.79 6.35 -3.03
N ALA A 102 -27.63 5.90 -2.09
CA ALA A 102 -27.22 5.12 -0.93
C ALA A 102 -26.56 3.80 -1.35
N ILE A 103 -27.21 3.05 -2.25
CA ILE A 103 -26.68 1.78 -2.78
C ILE A 103 -25.33 2.01 -3.46
N ALA A 104 -25.25 2.98 -4.37
CA ALA A 104 -24.00 3.27 -5.07
C ALA A 104 -22.86 3.70 -4.11
N GLY A 105 -23.18 4.45 -3.05
CA GLY A 105 -22.21 4.81 -2.03
C GLY A 105 -21.76 3.63 -1.16
N MET A 106 -22.67 2.71 -0.84
CA MET A 106 -22.34 1.46 -0.13
C MET A 106 -21.48 0.52 -0.97
N ASP A 107 -21.72 0.44 -2.27
CA ASP A 107 -20.88 -0.34 -3.19
C ASP A 107 -19.45 0.24 -3.24
N ALA A 108 -19.33 1.56 -3.36
CA ALA A 108 -18.03 2.24 -3.32
C ALA A 108 -17.29 2.02 -1.99
N ALA A 109 -18.01 2.00 -0.87
CA ALA A 109 -17.43 1.70 0.45
C ALA A 109 -16.93 0.25 0.53
N GLN A 110 -17.70 -0.71 0.03
CA GLN A 110 -17.29 -2.12 -0.05
C GLN A 110 -16.04 -2.30 -0.91
N ASP A 111 -15.99 -1.66 -2.07
CA ASP A 111 -14.83 -1.68 -2.95
C ASP A 111 -13.58 -1.11 -2.27
N SER A 112 -13.73 -0.02 -1.51
CA SER A 112 -12.64 0.57 -0.74
C SER A 112 -12.10 -0.41 0.31
N ILE A 113 -13.00 -1.05 1.08
CA ILE A 113 -12.63 -2.06 2.08
C ILE A 113 -11.92 -3.24 1.40
N SER A 114 -12.44 -3.73 0.27
CA SER A 114 -11.87 -4.85 -0.48
C SER A 114 -10.47 -4.54 -1.00
N ARG A 115 -10.24 -3.31 -1.49
CA ARG A 115 -8.90 -2.84 -1.88
C ARG A 115 -7.93 -2.79 -0.70
N VAL A 116 -8.38 -2.31 0.46
CA VAL A 116 -7.54 -2.29 1.68
C VAL A 116 -7.19 -3.71 2.11
N GLN A 117 -8.15 -4.62 2.16
CA GLN A 117 -7.91 -6.03 2.50
C GLN A 117 -6.93 -6.68 1.52
N SER A 118 -7.10 -6.45 0.22
CA SER A 118 -6.18 -6.95 -0.81
C SER A 118 -4.76 -6.41 -0.59
N GLY A 119 -4.63 -5.12 -0.30
CA GLY A 119 -3.34 -4.50 0.00
C GLY A 119 -2.68 -5.03 1.28
N VAL A 120 -3.47 -5.32 2.32
CA VAL A 120 -2.97 -5.99 3.54
C VAL A 120 -2.51 -7.41 3.20
N GLY A 121 -3.25 -8.15 2.38
CA GLY A 121 -2.85 -9.49 1.91
C GLY A 121 -1.52 -9.47 1.16
N SER A 122 -1.33 -8.52 0.22
CA SER A 122 -0.05 -8.37 -0.47
C SER A 122 1.11 -8.05 0.48
N ARG A 123 0.89 -7.22 1.50
CA ARG A 123 1.91 -6.93 2.51
C ARG A 123 2.23 -8.14 3.39
N MET A 124 1.25 -8.98 3.69
CA MET A 124 1.47 -10.21 4.45
C MET A 124 2.38 -11.16 3.67
N VAL A 125 2.14 -11.33 2.37
CA VAL A 125 3.00 -12.14 1.48
C VAL A 125 4.43 -11.58 1.42
N GLU A 126 4.58 -10.25 1.34
CA GLU A 126 5.89 -9.60 1.37
C GLU A 126 6.64 -9.90 2.69
N VAL A 127 5.94 -9.80 3.82
CA VAL A 127 6.53 -10.09 5.15
C VAL A 127 6.94 -11.56 5.26
N GLU A 128 6.10 -12.50 4.82
CA GLU A 128 6.40 -13.93 4.83
C GLU A 128 7.62 -14.25 3.94
N THR A 129 7.71 -13.61 2.77
CA THR A 129 8.87 -13.72 1.88
C THR A 129 10.14 -13.19 2.55
N GLN A 130 10.05 -12.02 3.20
CA GLN A 130 11.18 -11.42 3.91
C GLN A 130 11.63 -12.28 5.11
N GLU A 131 10.69 -12.91 5.83
CA GLU A 131 10.98 -13.84 6.92
C GLU A 131 11.74 -15.07 6.42
N SER A 132 11.29 -15.65 5.29
CA SER A 132 11.99 -16.76 4.62
C SER A 132 13.43 -16.38 4.23
N VAL A 133 13.61 -15.23 3.58
CA VAL A 133 14.94 -14.74 3.17
C VAL A 133 15.85 -14.49 4.39
N ASN A 134 15.31 -13.94 5.46
CA ASN A 134 16.07 -13.71 6.68
C ASN A 134 16.47 -15.03 7.35
N GLY A 135 15.61 -16.04 7.33
CA GLY A 135 15.91 -17.39 7.82
C GLY A 135 17.07 -18.03 7.04
N ASP A 136 17.03 -17.95 5.72
CA ASP A 136 18.11 -18.45 4.85
C ASP A 136 19.44 -17.73 5.10
N LEU A 137 19.38 -16.41 5.30
CA LEU A 137 20.57 -15.60 5.59
C LEU A 137 21.17 -15.94 6.96
N ALA A 138 20.32 -16.15 7.98
CA ALA A 138 20.77 -16.57 9.29
C ALA A 138 21.49 -17.94 9.22
N LEU A 139 20.92 -18.90 8.50
CA LEU A 139 21.55 -20.20 8.27
C LEU A 139 22.91 -20.07 7.56
N GLN A 140 22.98 -19.24 6.51
CA GLN A 140 24.23 -19.00 5.80
C GLN A 140 25.31 -18.37 6.69
N TYR A 141 24.92 -17.46 7.59
CA TYR A 141 25.84 -16.89 8.57
C TYR A 141 26.31 -17.93 9.58
N ASP A 142 25.42 -18.78 10.09
CA ASP A 142 25.79 -19.86 11.00
C ASP A 142 26.75 -20.87 10.34
N GLU A 143 26.49 -21.28 9.10
CA GLU A 143 27.40 -22.16 8.33
C GLU A 143 28.77 -21.49 8.07
N THR A 144 28.76 -20.20 7.73
CA THR A 144 29.98 -19.44 7.47
C THR A 144 30.82 -19.30 8.73
N LEU A 145 30.18 -19.01 9.87
CA LEU A 145 30.83 -18.90 11.17
C LEU A 145 31.40 -20.26 11.61
N SER A 146 30.60 -21.33 11.53
CA SER A 146 31.04 -22.69 11.87
C SER A 146 32.26 -23.11 11.06
N ARG A 147 32.27 -22.87 9.74
CA ARG A 147 33.44 -23.18 8.88
C ARG A 147 34.67 -22.35 9.25
N LEU A 148 34.49 -21.10 9.67
CA LEU A 148 35.60 -20.25 10.09
C LEU A 148 36.19 -20.71 11.43
N GLU A 149 35.35 -21.08 12.39
CA GLU A 149 35.77 -21.62 13.69
C GLU A 149 36.44 -22.99 13.54
N ASP A 150 35.85 -23.91 12.76
CA ASP A 150 36.40 -25.25 12.51
C ASP A 150 37.78 -25.18 11.83
N ALA A 151 37.98 -24.24 10.91
CA ALA A 151 39.28 -24.03 10.28
C ALA A 151 40.36 -23.59 11.29
N ASP A 152 40.00 -22.79 12.29
CA ASP A 152 40.91 -22.37 13.35
C ASP A 152 41.21 -23.53 14.31
N TYR A 153 40.21 -24.31 14.73
CA TYR A 153 40.42 -25.52 15.54
C TYR A 153 41.37 -26.50 14.84
N ALA A 154 41.19 -26.76 13.54
CA ALA A 154 42.08 -27.63 12.77
C ALA A 154 43.53 -27.11 12.75
N LYS A 155 43.73 -25.79 12.63
CA LYS A 155 45.04 -25.15 12.68
C LYS A 155 45.68 -25.30 14.05
N VAL A 156 44.95 -25.02 15.14
CA VAL A 156 45.44 -25.16 16.52
C VAL A 156 45.87 -26.60 16.83
N VAL A 157 45.08 -27.60 16.41
CA VAL A 157 45.43 -29.01 16.59
C VAL A 157 46.69 -29.38 15.79
N SER A 158 46.84 -28.86 14.57
CA SER A 158 48.02 -29.07 13.74
C SER A 158 49.28 -28.47 14.39
N ASP A 159 49.20 -27.21 14.81
CA ASP A 159 50.30 -26.49 15.46
C ASP A 159 50.71 -27.19 16.78
N LEU A 160 49.75 -27.61 17.60
CA LEU A 160 50.02 -28.36 18.83
C LEU A 160 50.70 -29.71 18.56
N THR A 161 50.24 -30.44 17.54
CA THR A 161 50.82 -31.73 17.14
C THR A 161 52.26 -31.55 16.68
N GLN A 162 52.53 -30.49 15.91
CA GLN A 162 53.86 -30.15 15.46
C GLN A 162 54.78 -29.78 16.64
N GLN A 163 54.30 -28.99 17.61
CA GLN A 163 55.05 -28.67 18.82
C GLN A 163 55.36 -29.92 19.66
N LYS A 164 54.41 -30.85 19.81
CA LYS A 164 54.64 -32.13 20.49
C LYS A 164 55.71 -32.96 19.78
N LEU A 165 55.64 -33.07 18.46
CA LEU A 165 56.64 -33.77 17.65
C LEU A 165 58.05 -33.16 17.84
N PHE A 166 58.15 -31.83 17.82
CA PHE A 166 59.42 -31.14 18.08
C PHE A 166 59.95 -31.40 19.48
N LEU A 167 59.08 -31.36 20.49
CA LEU A 167 59.46 -31.63 21.88
C LEU A 167 59.98 -33.07 22.05
N GLU A 168 59.29 -34.05 21.49
CA GLU A 168 59.71 -35.45 21.50
C GLU A 168 61.05 -35.65 20.78
N ALA A 169 61.21 -35.05 19.60
CA ALA A 169 62.47 -35.09 18.85
C ALA A 169 63.62 -34.43 19.62
N ALA A 170 63.37 -33.30 20.29
CA ALA A 170 64.35 -32.62 21.13
C ALA A 170 64.75 -33.46 22.35
N GLN A 171 63.79 -34.10 23.03
CA GLN A 171 64.06 -35.01 24.15
C GLN A 171 64.88 -36.23 23.72
N GLN A 172 64.54 -36.87 22.59
CA GLN A 172 65.30 -37.98 22.04
C GLN A 172 66.72 -37.57 21.63
N SER A 173 66.88 -36.40 21.02
CA SER A 173 68.18 -35.84 20.64
C SER A 173 69.03 -35.55 21.88
N PHE A 174 68.44 -34.96 22.92
CA PHE A 174 69.10 -34.70 24.19
C PHE A 174 69.58 -35.98 24.88
N LEU A 175 68.76 -37.04 24.89
CA LEU A 175 69.14 -38.34 25.43
C LEU A 175 70.32 -38.96 24.66
N LYS A 176 70.31 -38.90 23.32
CA LYS A 176 71.43 -39.39 22.49
C LYS A 176 72.72 -38.60 22.73
N VAL A 177 72.66 -37.27 22.78
CA VAL A 177 73.84 -36.42 23.03
C VAL A 177 74.38 -36.64 24.45
N SER A 178 73.50 -36.74 25.44
CA SER A 178 73.89 -36.99 26.84
C SER A 178 74.55 -38.36 27.01
N ASN A 179 74.04 -39.41 26.36
CA ASN A 179 74.69 -40.73 26.37
C ASN A 179 76.08 -40.71 25.71
N LEU A 180 76.24 -40.00 24.58
CA LEU A 180 77.55 -39.85 23.92
C LEU A 180 78.56 -39.09 24.81
N SER A 181 78.12 -38.08 25.57
CA SER A 181 78.97 -37.38 26.53
C SER A 181 79.41 -38.27 27.70
N LEU A 182 78.52 -39.16 28.18
CA LEU A 182 78.83 -40.04 29.30
C LEU A 182 79.82 -41.16 28.91
N PHE A 183 79.68 -41.70 27.69
CA PHE A 183 80.64 -42.68 27.15
C PHE A 183 82.02 -42.07 26.85
N ASN A 184 82.08 -40.80 26.43
CA ASN A 184 83.36 -40.10 26.25
C ASN A 184 84.05 -39.73 27.57
N PHE A 185 83.33 -39.69 28.70
CA PHE A 185 83.91 -39.40 30.02
C PHE A 185 84.47 -40.66 30.72
N LEU A 186 84.13 -41.86 30.23
CA LEU A 186 84.51 -43.15 30.83
C LEU A 186 85.63 -43.90 30.07
N ASN A 187 86.26 -43.26 29.07
CA ASN A 187 87.49 -43.71 28.40
C ASN A 187 88.68 -42.83 28.80
#